data_AF-A0A9X1Q7U4-F1
#
_entry.id   AF-A0A9X1Q7U4-F1
#
_cell.length_a   1.000
_cell.length_b   1.000
_cell.length_c   1.000
_cell.angle_alpha   90.00
_cell.angle_beta   90.00
_cell.angle_gamma   90.00
#
_symmetry.space_group_name_H-M   'P 1'
#
loop_
_entity.id
_entity.type
_entity.pdbx_description
1 polymer ?
#
loop_
_entity_poly.entity_id
_entity_poly.type
_entity_poly.pdbx_seq_one_letter_code
_entity_poly.pdbx_strand_id
1 'polypeptide(L)'
;MMNAKELTSVYDTIMSIPGMNDQIKIDLKISRRNVLLLTQAISKALNVQSTGDNPDLIDISSKESREELLSLSNDCLQKSGLIELNQRLLRFFV
;
A
#
# COMPACT_ATOMS: atom_id res chain seq x y z
N MET A 1 -3.38 23.19 -8.28
CA MET A 1 -3.80 22.41 -7.09
C MET A 1 -4.93 21.52 -7.56
N MET A 2 -4.76 20.20 -7.49
CA MET A 2 -5.84 19.27 -7.85
C MET A 2 -6.74 19.08 -6.65
N ASN A 3 -8.04 19.37 -6.80
CA ASN A 3 -9.01 19.14 -5.74
C ASN A 3 -9.49 17.67 -5.78
N ALA A 4 -10.10 17.17 -4.72
CA ALA A 4 -10.52 15.76 -4.59
C ALA A 4 -11.34 15.23 -5.79
N LYS A 5 -12.20 16.08 -6.36
CA LYS A 5 -13.00 15.74 -7.56
C LYS A 5 -12.15 15.47 -8.80
N GLU A 6 -11.11 16.27 -9.01
CA GLU A 6 -10.19 16.09 -10.14
C GLU A 6 -9.36 14.82 -9.94
N LEU A 7 -8.98 14.51 -8.70
CA LEU A 7 -8.28 13.28 -8.37
C LEU A 7 -9.13 12.03 -8.63
N THR A 8 -10.40 12.05 -8.21
CA THR A 8 -11.35 10.96 -8.49
C THR A 8 -11.53 10.77 -9.99
N SER A 9 -11.70 11.86 -10.76
CA SER A 9 -11.80 11.78 -12.22
C SER A 9 -10.56 11.18 -12.86
N VAL A 10 -9.37 11.50 -12.37
CA VAL A 10 -8.11 10.92 -12.84
C VAL A 10 -8.06 9.43 -12.49
N TYR A 11 -8.45 9.03 -11.29
CA TYR A 11 -8.52 7.62 -10.90
C TYR A 11 -9.48 6.82 -11.75
N ASP A 12 -10.70 7.32 -11.99
CA ASP A 12 -11.67 6.68 -12.86
C ASP A 12 -11.14 6.55 -14.30
N THR A 13 -10.41 7.56 -14.77
CA THR A 13 -9.75 7.53 -16.08
C THR A 13 -8.66 6.46 -16.11
N ILE A 14 -7.82 6.37 -15.08
CA ILE A 14 -6.79 5.33 -14.95
C ILE A 14 -7.46 3.96 -14.95
N MET A 15 -8.47 3.73 -14.11
CA MET A 15 -9.19 2.45 -14.02
C MET A 15 -9.92 2.07 -15.33
N SER A 16 -10.25 3.06 -16.17
CA SER A 16 -10.85 2.84 -17.50
C SER A 16 -9.82 2.38 -18.54
N ILE A 17 -8.52 2.44 -18.25
CA ILE A 17 -7.48 1.94 -19.15
C ILE A 17 -7.57 0.40 -19.18
N PRO A 18 -7.74 -0.21 -20.37
CA PRO A 18 -7.76 -1.66 -20.50
C PRO A 18 -6.48 -2.29 -19.91
N GLY A 19 -6.66 -3.35 -19.12
CA GLY A 19 -5.56 -4.09 -18.50
C GLY A 19 -5.12 -3.58 -17.12
N MET A 20 -5.74 -2.53 -16.57
CA MET A 20 -5.40 -2.05 -15.22
C MET A 20 -5.78 -3.00 -14.09
N ASN A 21 -6.74 -3.90 -14.33
CA ASN A 21 -7.12 -4.96 -13.40
C ASN A 21 -6.44 -6.30 -13.71
N ASP A 22 -5.50 -6.33 -14.67
CA ASP A 22 -4.82 -7.56 -15.03
C ASP A 22 -3.83 -7.94 -13.92
N GLN A 23 -3.89 -9.21 -13.50
CA GLN A 23 -2.94 -9.74 -12.54
C GLN A 23 -1.56 -9.91 -13.19
N ILE A 24 -0.56 -9.22 -12.62
CA ILE A 24 0.84 -9.36 -13.05
C ILE A 24 1.64 -10.20 -12.06
N LYS A 25 2.63 -10.95 -12.58
CA LYS A 25 3.59 -11.67 -11.75
C LYS A 25 4.79 -10.78 -11.45
N ILE A 26 5.06 -10.55 -10.16
CA ILE A 26 6.21 -9.77 -9.69
C ILE A 26 7.31 -10.72 -9.18
N ASP A 27 8.48 -10.72 -9.82
CA ASP A 27 9.68 -11.38 -9.28
C ASP A 27 10.41 -10.41 -8.35
N LEU A 28 10.34 -10.65 -7.04
CA LEU A 28 10.83 -9.73 -6.01
C LEU A 28 12.10 -10.28 -5.33
N LYS A 29 13.22 -9.55 -5.50
CA LYS A 29 14.49 -9.82 -4.80
C LYS A 29 14.89 -8.62 -3.95
N ILE A 30 14.50 -8.63 -2.67
CA ILE A 30 14.80 -7.56 -1.72
C ILE A 30 15.38 -8.12 -0.42
N SER A 31 16.14 -7.29 0.30
CA SER A 31 16.72 -7.68 1.59
C SER A 31 15.64 -7.76 2.68
N ARG A 32 15.90 -8.55 3.73
CA ARG A 32 15.06 -8.62 4.94
C ARG A 32 14.77 -7.24 5.56
N ARG A 33 15.76 -6.35 5.55
CA ARG A 33 15.60 -4.96 6.01
C ARG A 33 14.55 -4.23 5.18
N ASN A 34 14.62 -4.34 3.85
CA ASN A 34 13.71 -3.65 2.96
C ASN A 34 12.29 -4.22 3.05
N VAL A 35 12.13 -5.53 3.32
CA VAL A 35 10.82 -6.11 3.60
C VAL A 35 10.16 -5.44 4.82
N LEU A 36 10.90 -5.28 5.93
CA LEU A 36 10.37 -4.62 7.13
C LEU A 36 9.96 -3.17 6.85
N LEU A 37 10.82 -2.42 6.18
CA LEU A 37 10.54 -1.02 5.82
C LEU A 37 9.34 -0.91 4.87
N LEU A 38 9.23 -1.81 3.90
CA LEU A 38 8.12 -1.87 2.95
C LEU A 38 6.80 -2.09 3.67
N THR A 39 6.73 -3.09 4.56
CA THR A 39 5.49 -3.36 5.29
C THR A 39 5.10 -2.19 6.18
N GLN A 40 6.05 -1.59 6.91
CA GLN A 40 5.76 -0.40 7.72
C GLN A 40 5.29 0.78 6.87
N ALA A 41 5.90 1.01 5.70
CA ALA A 41 5.51 2.07 4.79
C ALA A 41 4.07 1.87 4.27
N ILE A 42 3.73 0.65 3.83
CA ILE A 42 2.37 0.31 3.36
C ILE A 42 1.36 0.48 4.50
N SER A 43 1.60 -0.11 5.67
CA SER A 43 0.69 0.02 6.81
C SER A 43 0.51 1.48 7.23
N LYS A 44 1.57 2.28 7.23
CA LYS A 44 1.48 3.72 7.56
C LYS A 44 0.68 4.48 6.51
N ALA A 45 0.99 4.29 5.22
CA ALA A 45 0.29 4.97 4.13
C ALA A 45 -1.21 4.66 4.12
N LEU A 46 -1.60 3.43 4.45
CA LEU A 46 -3.01 3.02 4.46
C LEU A 46 -3.77 3.42 5.74
N ASN A 47 -3.06 3.69 6.84
CA ASN A 47 -3.66 4.11 8.11
C ASN A 47 -3.75 5.63 8.28
N VAL A 48 -2.98 6.41 7.52
CA VAL A 48 -3.09 7.87 7.54
C VAL A 48 -4.36 8.25 6.77
N GLN A 49 -5.38 8.70 7.50
CA GLN A 49 -6.49 9.43 6.89
C GLN A 49 -5.96 10.82 6.56
N SER A 50 -5.79 11.12 5.26
CA SER A 50 -5.37 12.45 4.82
C SER A 50 -6.31 13.51 5.37
N THR A 51 -5.78 14.30 6.29
CA THR A 51 -6.44 15.45 6.93
C THR A 51 -6.06 16.76 6.24
N GLY A 52 -5.35 16.70 5.11
CA GLY A 52 -4.82 17.86 4.38
C GLY A 52 -5.52 18.12 3.04
N ASP A 53 -5.34 19.34 2.54
CA ASP A 53 -5.95 19.87 1.30
C ASP A 53 -5.44 19.24 -0.01
N ASN A 54 -4.54 18.23 0.05
CA ASN A 54 -4.00 17.54 -1.12
C ASN A 54 -4.25 16.03 -1.00
N PRO A 55 -5.35 15.52 -1.57
CA PRO A 55 -5.62 14.09 -1.61
C PRO A 55 -4.63 13.40 -2.57
N ASP A 56 -4.16 12.22 -2.19
CA ASP A 56 -3.27 11.37 -3.00
C ASP A 56 -3.99 10.12 -3.51
N LEU A 57 -3.34 9.35 -4.40
CA LEU A 57 -3.92 8.14 -5.00
C LEU A 57 -4.35 7.11 -3.94
N ILE A 58 -3.63 7.05 -2.82
CA ILE A 58 -3.97 6.18 -1.69
C ILE A 58 -5.31 6.60 -1.07
N ASP A 59 -5.60 7.90 -0.99
CA ASP A 59 -6.82 8.41 -0.36
C ASP A 59 -8.09 8.04 -1.11
N ILE A 60 -8.00 7.98 -2.45
CA ILE A 60 -9.12 7.65 -3.33
C ILE A 60 -9.13 6.19 -3.78
N SER A 61 -8.14 5.40 -3.39
CA SER A 61 -8.08 3.97 -3.69
C SER A 61 -9.25 3.20 -3.06
N SER A 62 -9.74 2.18 -3.77
CA SER A 62 -10.80 1.29 -3.27
C SER A 62 -10.34 0.50 -2.05
N LYS A 63 -11.28 0.13 -1.17
CA LYS A 63 -11.01 -0.73 0.01
C LYS A 63 -10.35 -2.05 -0.40
N GLU A 64 -10.79 -2.62 -1.51
CA GLU A 64 -10.23 -3.84 -2.10
C GLU A 64 -8.74 -3.67 -2.46
N SER A 65 -8.39 -2.60 -3.17
CA SER A 65 -6.99 -2.30 -3.51
C SER A 65 -6.12 -2.15 -2.26
N ARG A 66 -6.65 -1.52 -1.20
CA ARG A 66 -5.94 -1.38 0.08
C ARG A 66 -5.73 -2.73 0.77
N GLU A 67 -6.72 -3.61 0.74
CA GLU A 67 -6.63 -4.96 1.31
C GLU A 67 -5.62 -5.83 0.54
N GLU A 68 -5.60 -5.74 -0.80
CA GLU A 68 -4.61 -6.43 -1.64
C GLU A 68 -3.18 -5.98 -1.34
N LEU A 69 -2.95 -4.66 -1.22
CA LEU A 69 -1.65 -4.11 -0.84
C LEU A 69 -1.20 -4.55 0.56
N LEU A 70 -2.13 -4.62 1.52
CA LEU A 70 -1.85 -5.17 2.85
C LEU A 70 -1.48 -6.65 2.78
N SER A 71 -2.23 -7.43 2.01
CA SER A 71 -1.96 -8.86 1.80
C SER A 71 -0.58 -9.08 1.20
N LEU A 72 -0.21 -8.31 0.17
CA LEU A 72 1.12 -8.37 -0.45
C LEU A 72 2.23 -8.07 0.57
N SER A 73 2.02 -7.07 1.43
CA SER A 73 3.00 -6.71 2.47
C SER A 73 3.18 -7.82 3.52
N ASN A 74 2.09 -8.52 3.86
CA ASN A 74 2.10 -9.66 4.78
C ASN A 74 2.76 -10.89 4.15
N ASP A 75 2.50 -11.17 2.88
CA ASP A 75 3.16 -12.24 2.14
C ASP A 75 4.68 -12.03 2.08
N CYS A 76 5.13 -10.79 1.88
CA CYS A 76 6.55 -10.45 1.90
C CYS A 76 7.17 -10.72 3.29
N LEU A 77 6.48 -10.33 4.37
CA LEU A 77 6.92 -10.63 5.73
C LEU A 77 7.00 -12.14 5.99
N GLN A 78 5.99 -12.88 5.59
CA GLN A 78 5.94 -14.34 5.74
C GLN A 78 7.09 -15.01 5.00
N LYS A 79 7.30 -14.67 3.72
CA LYS A 79 8.39 -15.21 2.90
C LYS A 79 9.78 -14.86 3.45
N SER A 80 9.91 -13.69 4.10
CA SER A 80 11.17 -13.26 4.69
C SER A 80 11.48 -13.88 6.07
N GLY A 81 10.47 -14.50 6.72
CA GLY A 81 10.58 -15.05 8.07
C GLY A 81 10.63 -13.98 9.17
N LEU A 82 10.11 -12.79 8.91
CA LEU A 82 10.23 -11.63 9.80
C LEU A 82 8.94 -11.27 10.56
N ILE A 83 7.91 -12.10 10.50
CA ILE A 83 6.61 -11.86 11.14
C ILE A 83 6.79 -11.54 12.63
N GLU A 84 7.51 -12.40 13.37
CA GLU A 84 7.70 -12.23 14.80
C GLU A 84 8.50 -10.95 15.12
N LEU A 85 9.55 -10.66 14.35
CA LEU A 85 10.35 -9.45 14.53
C LEU A 85 9.49 -8.20 14.28
N ASN A 86 8.68 -8.19 13.22
CA ASN A 86 7.77 -7.08 12.95
C ASN A 86 6.79 -6.87 14.11
N GLN A 87 6.16 -7.92 14.63
CA GLN A 87 5.24 -7.84 15.78
C GLN A 87 5.92 -7.30 17.05
N ARG A 88 7.19 -7.64 17.28
CA ARG A 88 7.98 -7.09 18.39
C ARG A 88 8.24 -5.60 18.18
N LEU A 89 8.61 -5.19 16.96
CA LEU A 89 8.86 -3.78 16.63
C LEU A 89 7.59 -2.95 16.76
N LEU A 90 6.44 -3.43 16.27
CA LEU A 90 5.16 -2.74 16.44
C LEU A 90 4.81 -2.51 17.92
N ARG A 91 5.13 -3.46 18.80
CA ARG A 91 4.98 -3.30 20.26
C ARG A 91 5.97 -2.31 20.90
N PHE A 92 7.07 -2.00 20.22
CA PHE A 92 8.08 -1.05 20.72
C PHE A 92 7.81 0.38 20.27
N PHE A 93 7.18 0.57 19.11
CA PHE A 93 6.90 1.89 18.53
C PHE A 93 5.46 2.40 18.78
N VAL A 94 4.62 1.61 19.44
CA VAL A 94 3.26 1.95 19.90
C VAL A 94 3.25 1.93 21.42
#